data_AF-K7AIB4-F1
#
_entry.id   AF-K7AIB4-F1
#
_cell.length_a   1.000
_cell.length_b   1.000
_cell.length_c   1.000
_cell.angle_alpha   90.00
_cell.angle_beta   90.00
_cell.angle_gamma   90.00
#
_symmetry.space_group_name_H-M   'P 1'
#
loop_
_entity.id
_entity.type
_entity.pdbx_description
1 polymer ?
#
loop_
_entity_poly.entity_id
_entity_poly.type
_entity_poly.pdbx_seq_one_letter_code
_entity_poly.pdbx_strand_id
1 'polypeptide(L)'
;MLGKDCQKDWGLSIKDTAKRPTIQITLNPAQYKVFFEKRERYAELVRERFKDRDLLKISCETLASDNSGYLQTVQTNFCIQPQSLPVNDLKKELRELKDIINNYDELYRFFVNTKWSSYFE
;
A
#
# COMPACT_ATOMS: atom_id res chain seq x y z
N MET A 1 -5.69 48.72 -21.70
CA MET A 1 -6.37 47.42 -21.88
C MET A 1 -5.33 46.49 -22.46
N LEU A 2 -4.89 45.37 -21.90
CA LEU A 2 -5.37 44.41 -20.90
C LEU A 2 -4.14 43.88 -20.13
N GLY A 3 -4.34 43.28 -18.96
CA GLY A 3 -3.33 42.40 -18.37
C GLY A 3 -3.02 42.66 -16.90
N LYS A 4 -4.02 42.60 -16.04
CA LYS A 4 -3.85 42.21 -14.64
C LYS A 4 -4.95 41.20 -14.32
N ASP A 5 -4.62 40.30 -13.40
CA ASP A 5 -5.48 39.25 -12.83
C ASP A 5 -5.27 37.85 -13.42
N CYS A 6 -4.08 37.30 -13.16
CA CYS A 6 -3.88 35.86 -13.12
C CYS A 6 -3.10 35.48 -11.84
N GLN A 7 -3.63 35.91 -10.68
CA GLN A 7 -3.36 35.24 -9.41
C GLN A 7 -4.59 34.38 -9.11
N LYS A 8 -4.59 33.14 -9.59
CA LYS A 8 -5.47 32.12 -9.02
C LYS A 8 -4.73 31.51 -7.83
N ASP A 9 -5.19 31.92 -6.66
CA ASP A 9 -4.98 31.23 -5.39
C ASP A 9 -5.20 29.72 -5.58
N TRP A 10 -4.13 28.93 -5.45
CA TRP A 10 -4.22 27.49 -5.19
C TRP A 10 -4.33 27.21 -3.68
N GLY A 11 -4.95 28.12 -2.95
CA GLY A 11 -5.36 27.91 -1.57
C GLY A 11 -6.56 26.98 -1.52
N LEU A 12 -6.33 25.67 -1.68
CA LEU A 12 -7.28 24.67 -1.22
C LEU A 12 -7.39 24.80 0.30
N SER A 13 -8.37 25.61 0.72
CA SER A 13 -8.81 25.70 2.11
C SER A 13 -9.05 24.29 2.64
N ILE A 14 -8.43 23.96 3.78
CA ILE A 14 -8.59 22.70 4.53
C ILE A 14 -10.06 22.44 4.90
N LYS A 15 -10.96 23.41 4.69
CA LYS A 15 -12.41 23.31 4.95
C LYS A 15 -13.21 22.64 3.84
N ASP A 16 -12.64 22.43 2.65
CA ASP A 16 -13.30 21.68 1.57
C ASP A 16 -12.87 20.21 1.58
N THR A 17 -13.19 19.51 2.68
CA THR A 17 -13.42 18.06 2.68
C THR A 17 -14.65 17.74 1.84
N ALA A 18 -14.57 18.02 0.54
CA ALA A 18 -15.54 17.55 -0.43
C ALA A 18 -15.64 16.03 -0.29
N LYS A 19 -16.86 15.57 0.04
CA LYS A 19 -17.30 14.18 0.16
C LYS A 19 -16.62 13.30 -0.88
N ARG A 20 -15.46 12.72 -0.54
CA ARG A 20 -14.93 11.60 -1.31
C ARG A 20 -15.98 10.50 -1.20
N PRO A 21 -16.39 9.84 -2.30
CA PRO A 21 -17.31 8.73 -2.19
C PRO A 21 -16.73 7.76 -1.17
N THR A 22 -17.50 7.44 -0.13
CA THR A 22 -17.10 6.44 0.86
C THR A 22 -17.01 5.13 0.10
N ILE A 23 -15.80 4.81 -0.36
CA ILE A 23 -15.54 3.50 -0.96
C ILE A 23 -15.77 2.52 0.17
N GLN A 24 -16.88 1.80 0.07
CA GLN A 24 -17.27 0.75 0.98
C GLN A 24 -17.23 -0.55 0.19
N ILE A 25 -16.45 -1.51 0.70
CA ILE A 25 -16.26 -2.81 0.06
C ILE A 25 -16.85 -3.91 0.94
N THR A 26 -17.40 -4.94 0.32
CA THR A 26 -17.85 -6.15 1.01
C THR A 26 -16.99 -7.30 0.51
N LEU A 27 -16.40 -8.07 1.43
CA LEU A 27 -15.47 -9.16 1.11
C LEU A 27 -16.04 -10.49 1.58
N ASN A 28 -16.04 -11.51 0.72
CA ASN A 28 -16.48 -12.84 1.12
C ASN A 28 -15.38 -13.55 1.96
N PRO A 29 -15.65 -13.95 3.23
CA PRO A 29 -14.62 -14.54 4.09
C PRO A 29 -13.98 -15.81 3.52
N ALA A 30 -14.78 -16.68 2.88
CA ALA A 30 -14.28 -17.93 2.31
C ALA A 30 -13.35 -17.68 1.10
N GLN A 31 -13.70 -16.71 0.24
CA GLN A 31 -12.83 -16.32 -0.88
C GLN A 31 -11.52 -15.71 -0.39
N TYR A 32 -11.58 -14.89 0.66
CA TYR A 32 -10.39 -14.27 1.25
C TYR A 32 -9.49 -15.30 1.96
N LYS A 33 -10.07 -16.34 2.57
CA LYS A 33 -9.32 -17.48 3.12
C LYS A 33 -8.51 -18.18 2.03
N VAL A 34 -9.15 -18.51 0.90
CA VAL A 34 -8.47 -19.12 -0.26
C VAL A 34 -7.36 -18.20 -0.79
N PHE A 35 -7.60 -16.89 -0.80
CA PHE A 35 -6.58 -15.92 -1.18
C PHE A 35 -5.38 -15.94 -0.23
N PHE A 36 -5.59 -15.91 1.09
CA PHE A 36 -4.49 -15.98 2.07
C PHE A 36 -3.70 -17.28 1.95
N GLU A 37 -4.36 -18.43 1.84
CA GLU A 37 -3.69 -19.72 1.64
C GLU A 37 -2.85 -19.73 0.36
N LYS A 38 -3.37 -19.17 -0.74
CA LYS A 38 -2.64 -19.03 -2.00
C LYS A 38 -1.42 -18.13 -1.85
N ARG A 39 -1.54 -17.02 -1.12
CA ARG A 39 -0.42 -16.08 -0.86
C ARG A 39 0.67 -16.71 -0.02
N GLU A 40 0.31 -17.47 1.01
CA GLU A 40 1.29 -18.19 1.82
C GLU A 40 2.01 -19.28 1.04
N ARG A 41 1.26 -20.07 0.25
CA ARG A 41 1.88 -21.08 -0.61
C ARG A 41 2.86 -20.45 -1.59
N TYR A 42 2.49 -19.30 -2.16
CA TYR A 42 3.39 -18.55 -3.03
C TYR A 42 4.63 -18.04 -2.27
N ALA A 43 4.45 -17.50 -1.06
CA ALA A 43 5.57 -17.05 -0.23
C ALA A 43 6.54 -18.18 0.12
N GLU A 44 6.02 -19.38 0.43
CA GLU A 44 6.84 -20.56 0.67
C GLU A 44 7.61 -21.00 -0.58
N LEU A 45 6.93 -21.04 -1.73
CA LEU A 45 7.57 -21.37 -3.01
C LEU A 45 8.69 -20.39 -3.36
N VAL A 46 8.49 -19.10 -3.11
CA VAL A 46 9.54 -18.09 -3.30
C VAL A 46 10.68 -18.30 -2.32
N ARG A 47 10.38 -18.55 -1.04
CA ARG A 47 11.42 -18.80 -0.02
C ARG A 47 12.27 -20.00 -0.38
N GLU A 48 11.67 -21.12 -0.75
CA GLU A 48 12.39 -22.33 -1.15
C GLU A 48 13.22 -22.11 -2.43
N ARG A 49 12.62 -21.47 -3.44
CA ARG A 49 13.30 -21.20 -4.72
C ARG A 49 14.55 -20.33 -4.58
N PHE A 50 14.57 -19.44 -3.59
CA PHE A 50 15.63 -18.47 -3.39
C PHE A 50 16.42 -18.66 -2.08
N LYS A 51 16.30 -19.82 -1.41
CA LYS A 51 16.91 -20.08 -0.09
C LYS A 51 18.44 -19.91 -0.06
N ASP A 52 19.11 -20.22 -1.17
CA ASP A 52 20.57 -20.16 -1.32
C ASP A 52 21.02 -18.93 -2.13
N ARG A 53 20.22 -17.86 -2.15
CA ARG A 53 20.47 -16.64 -2.93
C ARG A 53 20.50 -15.43 -2.01
N ASP A 54 21.42 -14.51 -2.28
CA ASP A 54 21.40 -13.19 -1.66
C ASP A 54 20.23 -12.37 -2.22
N LEU A 55 19.26 -12.09 -1.34
CA LEU A 55 18.07 -11.32 -1.68
C LEU A 55 18.15 -9.92 -1.06
N LEU A 56 17.95 -8.91 -1.89
CA LEU A 56 17.71 -7.56 -1.42
C LEU A 56 16.33 -7.49 -0.74
N LYS A 57 16.32 -7.33 0.58
CA LYS A 57 15.08 -7.22 1.37
C LYS A 57 14.65 -5.76 1.44
N ILE A 58 13.47 -5.46 0.88
CA ILE A 58 12.86 -4.15 0.93
C ILE A 58 11.46 -4.32 1.52
N SER A 59 11.14 -3.55 2.56
CA SER A 59 9.78 -3.47 3.09
C SER A 59 9.07 -2.21 2.58
N CYS A 60 7.74 -2.19 2.66
CA CYS A 60 6.97 -1.01 2.27
C CYS A 60 7.27 0.19 3.18
N GLU A 61 7.47 -0.04 4.47
CA GLU A 61 7.81 0.98 5.48
C GLU A 61 9.17 1.60 5.15
N THR A 62 10.13 0.73 4.86
CA THR A 62 11.47 1.10 4.44
C THR A 62 11.44 1.92 3.15
N LEU A 63 10.73 1.47 2.13
CA LEU A 63 10.56 2.20 0.87
C LEU A 63 9.84 3.55 1.07
N ALA A 64 8.88 3.60 2.00
CA ALA A 64 8.15 4.83 2.31
C ALA A 64 8.99 5.85 3.08
N SER A 65 10.02 5.43 3.82
CA SER A 65 10.89 6.34 4.58
C SER A 65 12.00 7.00 3.75
N ASP A 66 12.51 6.32 2.72
CA ASP A 66 13.57 6.85 1.85
C ASP A 66 13.50 6.23 0.45
N ASN A 67 12.47 6.61 -0.32
CA ASN A 67 12.24 6.02 -1.63
C ASN A 67 13.44 6.23 -2.58
N SER A 68 14.02 7.43 -2.59
CA SER A 68 15.20 7.76 -3.41
C SER A 68 16.41 6.89 -3.10
N GLY A 69 16.75 6.71 -1.83
CA GLY A 69 17.92 5.91 -1.43
C GLY A 69 17.73 4.43 -1.75
N TYR A 70 16.52 3.89 -1.56
CA TYR A 70 16.23 2.51 -1.93
C TYR A 70 16.23 2.29 -3.43
N LEU A 71 15.68 3.22 -4.21
CA LEU A 71 15.71 3.12 -5.67
C LEU A 71 17.15 3.14 -6.21
N GLN A 72 17.99 4.02 -5.67
CA GLN A 72 19.42 4.05 -6.00
C GLN A 72 20.09 2.72 -5.65
N THR A 73 19.81 2.19 -4.45
CA THR A 73 20.32 0.88 -4.01
C THR A 73 19.92 -0.25 -4.95
N VAL A 74 18.67 -0.26 -5.43
CA VAL A 74 18.19 -1.22 -6.43
C VAL A 74 18.97 -1.08 -7.73
N GLN A 75 19.08 0.15 -8.27
CA GLN A 75 19.80 0.41 -9.53
C GLN A 75 21.27 -0.01 -9.44
N THR A 76 21.95 0.28 -8.32
CA THR A 76 23.33 -0.15 -8.07
C THR A 76 23.46 -1.68 -7.98
N ASN A 77 22.54 -2.37 -7.29
CA ASN A 77 22.56 -3.84 -7.21
C ASN A 77 22.38 -4.52 -8.58
N PHE A 78 21.66 -3.88 -9.51
CA PHE A 78 21.49 -4.38 -10.87
C PHE A 78 22.56 -3.87 -11.86
N CYS A 79 23.60 -3.18 -11.37
CA CYS A 79 24.64 -2.56 -12.20
C CYS A 79 24.09 -1.59 -13.26
N ILE A 80 22.96 -0.94 -12.96
CA ILE A 80 22.32 0.06 -13.80
C ILE A 80 22.82 1.44 -13.36
N GLN A 81 23.04 2.33 -14.32
CA GLN A 81 23.40 3.72 -14.04
C GLN A 81 22.29 4.39 -13.21
N PRO A 82 22.62 4.97 -12.04
CA PRO A 82 21.60 5.57 -11.21
C PRO A 82 20.88 6.72 -11.92
N GLN A 83 19.55 6.66 -11.94
CA GLN A 83 18.69 7.71 -12.48
C GLN A 83 17.72 8.17 -11.40
N SER A 84 17.63 9.49 -11.25
CA SER A 84 16.59 10.11 -10.42
C SER A 84 15.25 9.88 -11.10
N LEU A 85 14.39 9.06 -10.49
CA LEU A 85 13.02 8.88 -10.96
C LEU A 85 12.08 9.75 -10.12
N PRO A 86 11.08 10.39 -10.74
CA PRO A 86 10.08 11.12 -9.99
C PRO A 86 9.31 10.14 -9.09
N VAL A 87 9.34 10.41 -7.79
CA VAL A 87 8.52 9.70 -6.82
C VAL A 87 7.16 10.37 -6.79
N ASN A 88 6.13 9.66 -7.24
CA ASN A 88 4.76 10.12 -7.07
C ASN A 88 4.33 9.84 -5.64
N ASP A 89 4.19 10.88 -4.83
CA ASP A 89 3.58 10.80 -3.51
C ASP A 89 2.07 10.56 -3.68
N LEU A 90 1.70 9.28 -3.82
CA LEU A 90 0.30 8.89 -3.77
C LEU A 90 -0.19 9.11 -2.34
N LYS A 91 -1.29 9.88 -2.21
CA LYS A 91 -1.95 10.11 -0.93
C LYS A 91 -2.36 8.77 -0.33
N LYS A 92 -1.77 8.43 0.81
CA LYS A 92 -2.12 7.22 1.56
C LYS A 92 -3.56 7.31 2.06
N GLU A 93 -4.27 6.19 2.00
CA GLU A 93 -5.53 6.04 2.70
C GLU A 93 -5.22 5.90 4.20
N LEU A 94 -5.84 6.75 5.02
CA LEU A 94 -5.61 6.80 6.48
C LEU A 94 -6.80 6.24 7.26
N ARG A 95 -7.92 5.94 6.59
CA ARG A 95 -9.08 5.30 7.22
C ARG A 95 -8.72 3.90 7.71
N GLU A 96 -9.28 3.53 8.85
CA GLU A 96 -9.13 2.18 9.38
C GLU A 96 -9.90 1.18 8.52
N LEU A 97 -9.45 -0.08 8.48
CA LEU A 97 -10.09 -1.13 7.67
C LEU A 97 -11.56 -1.31 8.04
N LYS A 98 -11.90 -1.19 9.33
CA LYS A 98 -13.28 -1.28 9.84
C LYS A 98 -14.20 -0.20 9.27
N ASP A 99 -13.66 0.94 8.86
CA ASP A 99 -14.43 2.05 8.28
C ASP A 99 -14.64 1.90 6.76
N ILE A 100 -13.84 1.03 6.13
CA ILE A 100 -13.84 0.80 4.67
C ILE A 100 -14.57 -0.49 4.31
N ILE A 101 -14.52 -1.50 5.18
CA ILE A 101 -15.09 -2.84 4.92
C ILE A 101 -16.44 -2.98 5.60
N ASN A 102 -17.50 -3.12 4.82
CA ASN A 102 -18.89 -3.20 5.30
C ASN A 102 -19.14 -4.38 6.24
N ASN A 103 -18.46 -5.50 6.00
CA ASN A 103 -18.62 -6.72 6.79
C ASN A 103 -17.35 -7.04 7.59
N TYR A 104 -16.69 -6.01 8.13
CA TYR A 104 -15.48 -6.17 8.94
C TYR A 104 -15.69 -7.14 10.11
N ASP A 105 -16.77 -6.99 10.87
CA ASP A 105 -17.06 -7.86 12.02
C ASP A 105 -17.24 -9.33 11.62
N GLU A 106 -17.79 -9.59 10.43
CA GLU A 106 -17.92 -10.94 9.89
C GLU A 106 -16.54 -11.54 9.59
N LEU A 107 -15.67 -10.77 8.92
CA LEU A 107 -14.30 -11.19 8.64
C LEU A 107 -13.51 -11.41 9.92
N TYR A 108 -13.61 -10.49 10.88
CA TYR A 108 -12.95 -10.61 12.17
C TYR A 108 -13.35 -11.92 12.86
N ARG A 109 -14.66 -12.19 13.00
CA ARG A 109 -15.16 -13.45 13.61
C ARG A 109 -14.70 -14.69 12.84
N PHE A 110 -14.63 -14.62 11.51
CA PHE A 110 -14.19 -15.72 10.68
C PHE A 110 -12.68 -16.02 10.86
N PHE A 111 -11.86 -15.00 11.06
CA PHE A 111 -10.40 -15.12 11.10
C PHE A 111 -9.78 -15.06 12.51
N VAL A 112 -10.51 -14.70 13.56
CA VAL A 112 -9.99 -14.48 14.92
C VAL A 112 -9.23 -15.68 15.50
N ASN A 113 -9.65 -16.90 15.17
CA ASN A 113 -9.01 -18.14 15.63
C ASN A 113 -8.08 -18.76 14.58
N THR A 114 -7.62 -17.95 13.62
CA THR A 114 -6.69 -18.38 12.57
C THR A 114 -5.37 -17.64 12.71
N LYS A 115 -4.32 -18.15 12.07
CA LYS A 115 -3.02 -17.47 11.98
C LYS A 115 -3.05 -16.10 11.27
N TRP A 116 -4.18 -15.73 10.66
CA TRP A 116 -4.38 -14.44 9.99
C TRP A 116 -5.12 -13.43 10.87
N SER A 117 -5.35 -13.73 12.16
CA SER A 117 -6.07 -12.84 13.10
C SER A 117 -5.44 -11.45 13.17
N SER A 118 -4.11 -11.36 13.15
CA SER A 118 -3.36 -10.11 13.28
C SER A 118 -3.59 -9.10 12.15
N TYR A 119 -4.24 -9.50 11.05
CA TYR A 119 -4.64 -8.57 10.00
C TYR A 119 -5.93 -7.80 10.32
N PHE A 120 -6.64 -8.20 11.37
CA PHE A 120 -7.93 -7.65 11.78
C PHE A 120 -7.92 -7.11 13.23
N GLU A 121 -6.73 -6.94 13.82
CA GLU A 121 -6.50 -6.33 15.14
C GLU A 121 -6.25 -4.82 15.04
#